data_AF-A0A2J6JCS1-F1
#
_entry.id   AF-A0A2J6JCS1-F1
#
_cell.length_a   1.000
_cell.length_b   1.000
_cell.length_c   1.000
_cell.angle_alpha   90.00
_cell.angle_beta   90.00
_cell.angle_gamma   90.00
#
_symmetry.space_group_name_H-M   'P 1'
#
loop_
_entity.id
_entity.type
_entity.pdbx_description
1 polymer ?
#
loop_
_entity_poly.entity_id
_entity_poly.type
_entity_poly.pdbx_seq_one_letter_code
_entity_poly.pdbx_strand_id
1 'polypeptide(L)'
;NVSDNGFEVRFQEWDYLDGNHWAPEDIAYIVKGVGHSTDANGVTTEVGTITLDGTGTFNSFTFTEAFSKAPYLFLTIQSNNDEQAITVRAKEVTATGFKAALLEQQSLMDGHSSETVGYLAIDAPHAVWMGETPSQLQKITASSLFSPVLSSLIKVEEERSGDAEVAHIDETINVLALGDKIFAQNVSNFGADPCALRYMAPEHTAQVEWGTINNIDHNWSIIPLTKSYSDPVVVVGPVSNNGADPGVIRMRNVTSNSFEVAYHEWNYLDGNHGAPETVFYLVAEAGSQTLDGLTLQAGTLDTTKLLNAAQWETVTFPTTYGAAPAVFAGVMSYTGTDKVIARLNNVTTAGFQVTMQEQEAKNDGHVAETISWISIDKGTVSVNGRSLNIMDTQATDTATATTVPSTSCRTPFILGAIQTAFEIDPSLLRYQALGKTSVELKIQEEKSADPEMTHATEDISLMVAE
;
A
#
# COMPACT_ATOMS: atom_id res chain seq x y z
N ASN A 1 8.95 -31.29 -1.47
CA ASN A 1 7.77 -32.17 -1.60
C ASN A 1 6.80 -31.92 -0.46
N VAL A 2 5.49 -31.97 -0.71
CA VAL A 2 4.43 -31.84 0.32
C VAL A 2 3.88 -33.22 0.68
N SER A 3 3.62 -33.48 1.96
CA SER A 3 3.06 -34.73 2.49
C SER A 3 2.15 -34.46 3.70
N ASP A 4 1.45 -35.50 4.17
CA ASP A 4 0.60 -35.43 5.38
C ASP A 4 1.35 -34.99 6.65
N ASN A 5 2.67 -35.19 6.69
CA ASN A 5 3.49 -34.90 7.87
C ASN A 5 4.27 -33.57 7.77
N GLY A 6 4.12 -32.82 6.68
CA GLY A 6 4.83 -31.58 6.44
C GLY A 6 5.36 -31.46 5.02
N PHE A 7 6.20 -30.46 4.79
CA PHE A 7 6.77 -30.15 3.49
C PHE A 7 8.24 -29.77 3.59
N GLU A 8 8.95 -29.93 2.48
CA GLU A 8 10.33 -29.50 2.31
C GLU A 8 10.39 -28.35 1.30
N VAL A 9 11.16 -27.31 1.62
CA VAL A 9 11.46 -26.17 0.74
C VAL A 9 12.97 -26.08 0.56
N ARG A 10 13.39 -25.75 -0.66
CA ARG A 10 14.77 -25.37 -0.99
C ARG A 10 14.73 -24.18 -1.93
N PHE A 11 15.76 -23.34 -1.87
CA PHE A 11 16.06 -22.43 -2.95
C PHE A 11 16.76 -23.21 -4.07
N GLN A 12 16.41 -22.91 -5.32
CA GLN A 12 17.02 -23.53 -6.49
C GLN A 12 17.39 -22.41 -7.46
N GLU A 13 18.67 -22.37 -7.83
CA GLU A 13 19.16 -21.45 -8.84
C GLU A 13 18.85 -21.95 -10.24
N TRP A 14 18.74 -21.02 -11.18
CA TRP A 14 18.71 -21.35 -12.60
C TRP A 14 19.96 -22.15 -13.00
N ASP A 15 19.83 -23.08 -13.96
CA ASP A 15 20.85 -24.07 -14.29
C ASP A 15 22.16 -23.49 -14.83
N TYR A 16 22.15 -22.25 -15.33
CA TYR A 16 23.36 -21.54 -15.78
C TYR A 16 24.20 -20.95 -14.63
N LEU A 17 23.69 -20.96 -13.39
CA LEU A 17 24.40 -20.50 -12.19
C LEU A 17 25.19 -21.64 -11.53
N ASP A 18 25.84 -21.37 -10.40
CA ASP A 18 26.76 -22.32 -9.76
C ASP A 18 26.07 -23.26 -8.75
N GLY A 19 24.77 -23.08 -8.53
CA GLY A 19 23.95 -23.87 -7.62
C GLY A 19 24.16 -23.52 -6.15
N ASN A 20 24.92 -22.46 -5.85
CA ASN A 20 25.27 -22.07 -4.49
C ASN A 20 24.54 -20.80 -4.05
N HIS A 21 23.58 -20.95 -3.15
CA HIS A 21 22.95 -19.83 -2.48
C HIS A 21 23.44 -19.68 -1.04
N TRP A 22 24.33 -18.70 -0.80
CA TRP A 22 25.00 -18.52 0.50
C TRP A 22 24.27 -17.57 1.47
N ALA A 23 23.30 -16.80 0.98
CA ALA A 23 22.48 -15.96 1.83
C ALA A 23 21.30 -16.78 2.38
N PRO A 24 20.97 -16.69 3.68
CA PRO A 24 19.70 -17.21 4.16
C PRO A 24 18.55 -16.35 3.62
N GLU A 25 17.44 -17.00 3.26
CA GLU A 25 16.21 -16.36 2.81
C GLU A 25 15.07 -16.70 3.77
N ASP A 26 14.25 -15.70 4.10
CA ASP A 26 13.04 -15.88 4.89
C ASP A 26 11.84 -16.12 3.98
N ILE A 27 11.13 -17.22 4.19
CA ILE A 27 9.99 -17.63 3.35
C ILE A 27 8.73 -17.74 4.19
N ALA A 28 7.71 -16.97 3.80
CA ALA A 28 6.36 -17.10 4.35
C ALA A 28 5.65 -18.32 3.74
N TYR A 29 4.85 -19.03 4.54
CA TYR A 29 4.04 -20.14 4.06
C TYR A 29 2.63 -20.13 4.66
N ILE A 30 1.67 -20.64 3.91
CA ILE A 30 0.29 -20.91 4.35
C ILE A 30 -0.01 -22.37 4.10
N VAL A 31 -0.61 -23.05 5.08
CA VAL A 31 -1.13 -24.42 4.93
C VAL A 31 -2.64 -24.38 5.05
N LYS A 32 -3.35 -24.83 4.01
CA LYS A 32 -4.81 -24.92 3.96
C LYS A 32 -5.20 -26.24 3.32
N GLY A 33 -6.23 -26.90 3.85
CA GLY A 33 -6.82 -28.07 3.21
C GLY A 33 -7.51 -27.71 1.89
N VAL A 34 -7.46 -28.64 0.93
CA VAL A 34 -8.15 -28.53 -0.36
C VAL A 34 -9.66 -28.37 -0.16
N GLY A 35 -10.28 -27.51 -0.95
CA GLY A 35 -11.73 -27.32 -0.98
C GLY A 35 -12.14 -25.90 -1.33
N HIS A 36 -13.44 -25.76 -1.59
CA HIS A 36 -14.12 -24.49 -1.77
C HIS A 36 -14.87 -24.12 -0.48
N SER A 37 -14.77 -22.88 -0.01
CA SER A 37 -15.46 -22.43 1.20
C SER A 37 -15.65 -20.92 1.23
N THR A 38 -16.76 -20.47 1.80
CA THR A 38 -16.97 -19.08 2.22
C THR A 38 -16.99 -19.00 3.74
N ASP A 39 -16.20 -18.12 4.33
CA ASP A 39 -16.20 -17.91 5.79
C ASP A 39 -17.28 -16.93 6.26
N ALA A 40 -17.37 -16.73 7.58
CA ALA A 40 -18.39 -15.87 8.20
C ALA A 40 -18.22 -14.38 7.85
N ASN A 41 -17.04 -13.96 7.38
CA ASN A 41 -16.76 -12.62 6.92
C ASN A 41 -17.03 -12.46 5.42
N GLY A 42 -17.54 -13.50 4.76
CA GLY A 42 -17.86 -13.51 3.33
C GLY A 42 -16.63 -13.75 2.43
N VAL A 43 -15.48 -14.12 2.99
CA VAL A 43 -14.30 -14.44 2.18
C VAL A 43 -14.49 -15.80 1.53
N THR A 44 -14.52 -15.82 0.20
CA THR A 44 -14.64 -17.05 -0.58
C THR A 44 -13.26 -17.49 -1.04
N THR A 45 -12.91 -18.75 -0.77
CA THR A 45 -11.65 -19.36 -1.20
C THR A 45 -11.85 -20.68 -1.89
N GLU A 46 -11.01 -20.95 -2.87
CA GLU A 46 -10.78 -22.30 -3.39
C GLU A 46 -9.29 -22.65 -3.27
N VAL A 47 -9.00 -23.78 -2.65
CA VAL A 47 -7.66 -24.35 -2.56
C VAL A 47 -7.65 -25.68 -3.26
N GLY A 48 -6.66 -25.91 -4.13
CA GLY A 48 -6.54 -27.15 -4.87
C GLY A 48 -5.12 -27.41 -5.36
N THR A 49 -4.97 -28.50 -6.09
CA THR A 49 -3.72 -28.90 -6.75
C THR A 49 -4.00 -29.16 -8.22
N ILE A 50 -3.08 -28.74 -9.08
CA ILE A 50 -3.06 -29.05 -10.52
C ILE A 50 -1.76 -29.76 -10.87
N THR A 51 -1.75 -30.40 -12.03
CA THR A 51 -0.56 -31.03 -12.60
C THR A 51 -0.16 -30.27 -13.85
N LEU A 52 1.12 -29.90 -13.94
CA LEU A 52 1.72 -29.27 -15.11
C LEU A 52 2.92 -30.09 -15.55
N ASP A 53 3.22 -30.08 -16.84
CA ASP A 53 4.39 -30.68 -17.45
C ASP A 53 4.88 -29.82 -18.62
N GLY A 54 6.05 -30.17 -19.16
CA GLY A 54 6.68 -29.38 -20.22
C GLY A 54 7.03 -27.96 -19.75
N THR A 55 7.22 -27.06 -20.71
CA THR A 55 7.63 -25.68 -20.44
C THR A 55 6.99 -24.71 -21.44
N GLY A 56 6.65 -23.50 -21.00
CA GLY A 56 6.10 -22.41 -21.82
C GLY A 56 4.67 -22.61 -22.36
N THR A 57 4.04 -23.77 -22.12
CA THR A 57 2.69 -24.08 -22.60
C THR A 57 1.64 -23.84 -21.51
N PHE A 58 0.77 -22.85 -21.73
CA PHE A 58 -0.31 -22.51 -20.80
C PHE A 58 -1.51 -23.43 -20.93
N ASN A 59 -1.77 -24.22 -19.89
CA ASN A 59 -2.92 -25.11 -19.75
C ASN A 59 -4.06 -24.41 -19.00
N SER A 60 -5.31 -24.71 -19.36
CA SER A 60 -6.51 -24.15 -18.71
C SER A 60 -6.96 -25.02 -17.55
N PHE A 61 -7.28 -24.39 -16.42
CA PHE A 61 -7.85 -25.02 -15.23
C PHE A 61 -9.13 -24.30 -14.84
N THR A 62 -10.12 -25.07 -14.39
CA THR A 62 -11.42 -24.56 -13.95
C THR A 62 -11.54 -24.66 -12.44
N PHE A 63 -12.10 -23.64 -11.82
CA PHE A 63 -12.50 -23.74 -10.42
C PHE A 63 -13.65 -24.75 -10.26
N THR A 64 -13.72 -25.37 -9.09
CA THR A 64 -14.82 -26.29 -8.75
C THR A 64 -16.16 -25.57 -8.68
N GLU A 65 -16.14 -24.31 -8.24
CA GLU A 65 -17.28 -23.40 -8.25
C GLU A 65 -16.87 -22.04 -8.83
N ALA A 66 -17.80 -21.37 -9.53
CA ALA A 66 -17.54 -20.06 -10.10
C ALA A 66 -17.57 -18.97 -9.01
N PHE A 67 -16.57 -18.10 -9.01
CA PHE A 67 -16.54 -16.90 -8.19
C PHE A 67 -17.48 -15.82 -8.75
N SER A 68 -17.81 -14.82 -7.92
CA SER A 68 -18.61 -13.66 -8.34
C SER A 68 -17.88 -12.77 -9.36
N LYS A 69 -16.55 -12.76 -9.30
CA LYS A 69 -15.60 -12.02 -10.13
C LYS A 69 -14.28 -12.79 -10.18
N ALA A 70 -13.33 -12.36 -11.01
CA ALA A 70 -12.01 -12.97 -11.02
C ALA A 70 -11.35 -12.88 -9.63
N PRO A 71 -11.01 -14.01 -8.98
CA PRO A 71 -10.38 -14.00 -7.67
C PRO A 71 -8.91 -13.58 -7.77
N TYR A 72 -8.30 -13.27 -6.63
CA TYR A 72 -6.85 -13.25 -6.50
C TYR A 72 -6.34 -14.68 -6.50
N LEU A 73 -5.33 -14.97 -7.31
CA LEU A 73 -4.75 -16.30 -7.52
C LEU A 73 -3.28 -16.31 -7.08
N PHE A 74 -2.89 -17.35 -6.36
CA PHE A 74 -1.53 -17.64 -5.93
C PHE A 74 -1.19 -19.09 -6.28
N LEU A 75 -0.02 -19.33 -6.88
CA LEU A 75 0.46 -20.65 -7.24
C LEU A 75 1.74 -20.98 -6.48
N THR A 76 1.96 -22.26 -6.17
CA THR A 76 3.23 -22.73 -5.60
C THR A 76 3.54 -24.13 -6.09
N ILE A 77 4.77 -24.38 -6.53
CA ILE A 77 5.21 -25.72 -6.94
C ILE A 77 5.41 -26.56 -5.67
N GLN A 78 4.81 -27.75 -5.62
CA GLN A 78 4.76 -28.61 -4.42
C GLN A 78 5.53 -29.93 -4.57
N SER A 79 6.00 -30.25 -5.77
CA SER A 79 6.91 -31.38 -6.03
C SER A 79 8.20 -30.91 -6.70
N ASN A 80 9.19 -31.80 -6.71
CA ASN A 80 10.45 -31.61 -7.43
C ASN A 80 10.84 -32.94 -8.08
N ASN A 81 10.24 -33.23 -9.22
CA ASN A 81 10.39 -34.44 -9.99
C ASN A 81 11.44 -34.32 -11.11
N ASP A 82 11.92 -33.11 -11.39
CA ASP A 82 13.08 -32.83 -12.25
C ASP A 82 14.21 -32.09 -11.49
N GLU A 83 15.42 -32.09 -12.07
CA GLU A 83 16.57 -31.37 -11.54
C GLU A 83 16.67 -29.93 -12.04
N GLN A 84 16.04 -29.61 -13.18
CA GLN A 84 16.02 -28.27 -13.78
C GLN A 84 15.19 -27.28 -12.95
N ALA A 85 15.62 -26.01 -12.90
CA ALA A 85 14.89 -24.97 -12.18
C ALA A 85 13.72 -24.42 -13.00
N ILE A 86 12.56 -24.24 -12.34
CA ILE A 86 11.34 -23.71 -12.96
C ILE A 86 10.68 -22.63 -12.12
N THR A 87 10.00 -21.72 -12.81
CA THR A 87 8.99 -20.81 -12.25
C THR A 87 7.60 -21.24 -12.70
N VAL A 88 6.57 -20.94 -11.90
CA VAL A 88 5.17 -21.13 -12.29
C VAL A 88 4.49 -19.79 -12.52
N ARG A 89 3.92 -19.63 -13.71
CA ARG A 89 3.21 -18.39 -14.10
C ARG A 89 1.75 -18.68 -14.36
N ALA A 90 0.89 -17.70 -14.04
CA ALA A 90 -0.52 -17.71 -14.36
C ALA A 90 -0.87 -16.62 -15.37
N LYS A 91 -1.96 -16.81 -16.11
CA LYS A 91 -2.61 -15.75 -16.89
C LYS A 91 -4.10 -16.02 -17.05
N GLU A 92 -4.82 -15.03 -17.55
CA GLU A 92 -6.26 -15.15 -17.87
C GLU A 92 -7.08 -15.65 -16.67
N VAL A 93 -6.87 -15.05 -15.49
CA VAL A 93 -7.68 -15.34 -14.30
C VAL A 93 -9.09 -14.77 -14.50
N THR A 94 -10.08 -15.64 -14.49
CA THR A 94 -11.50 -15.32 -14.66
C THR A 94 -12.30 -15.81 -13.47
N ALA A 95 -13.60 -15.51 -13.42
CA ALA A 95 -14.49 -16.03 -12.38
C ALA A 95 -14.59 -17.58 -12.37
N THR A 96 -14.27 -18.26 -13.48
CA THR A 96 -14.49 -19.71 -13.63
C THR A 96 -13.19 -20.52 -13.71
N GLY A 97 -12.03 -19.86 -13.77
CA GLY A 97 -10.76 -20.55 -13.90
C GLY A 97 -9.59 -19.64 -14.27
N PHE A 98 -8.45 -20.26 -14.57
CA PHE A 98 -7.20 -19.59 -14.92
C PHE A 98 -6.38 -20.45 -15.88
N LYS A 99 -5.32 -19.89 -16.46
CA LYS A 99 -4.29 -20.64 -17.17
C LYS A 99 -2.98 -20.62 -16.40
N ALA A 100 -2.22 -21.70 -16.44
CA ALA A 100 -0.90 -21.79 -15.82
C ALA A 100 0.10 -22.59 -16.67
N ALA A 101 1.40 -22.30 -16.50
CA ALA A 101 2.51 -22.99 -17.15
C ALA A 101 3.73 -23.04 -16.23
N LEU A 102 4.56 -24.06 -16.40
CA LEU A 102 5.95 -24.06 -15.92
C LEU A 102 6.82 -23.35 -16.96
N LEU A 103 7.81 -22.60 -16.50
CA LEU A 103 8.84 -22.01 -17.35
C LEU A 103 10.21 -22.34 -16.76
N GLU A 104 11.02 -23.00 -17.55
CA GLU A 104 12.45 -23.16 -17.31
C GLU A 104 13.21 -21.88 -17.66
N GLN A 105 14.53 -21.87 -17.47
CA GLN A 105 15.38 -20.83 -18.01
C GLN A 105 15.26 -20.71 -19.55
N GLN A 106 15.37 -19.50 -20.07
CA GLN A 106 15.04 -19.12 -21.44
C GLN A 106 15.86 -19.87 -22.50
N SER A 107 17.14 -20.15 -22.22
CA SER A 107 18.07 -20.83 -23.14
C SER A 107 17.88 -22.36 -23.21
N LEU A 108 17.16 -22.94 -22.25
CA LEU A 108 16.96 -24.39 -22.17
C LEU A 108 15.62 -24.73 -22.80
N MET A 109 14.52 -24.41 -22.12
CA MET A 109 13.13 -24.59 -22.59
C MET A 109 12.92 -25.93 -23.33
N ASP A 110 13.55 -27.02 -22.87
CA ASP A 110 13.66 -28.28 -23.59
C ASP A 110 12.65 -29.34 -23.11
N GLY A 111 11.89 -29.01 -22.07
CA GLY A 111 10.83 -29.83 -21.50
C GLY A 111 10.99 -29.86 -19.99
N HIS A 112 10.01 -30.39 -19.28
CA HIS A 112 10.14 -30.60 -17.84
C HIS A 112 9.28 -31.76 -17.42
N SER A 113 9.77 -32.56 -16.47
CA SER A 113 8.97 -33.61 -15.84
C SER A 113 7.73 -33.03 -15.17
N SER A 114 6.70 -33.85 -15.01
CA SER A 114 5.43 -33.41 -14.45
C SER A 114 5.58 -32.98 -12.99
N GLU A 115 5.04 -31.83 -12.63
CA GLU A 115 5.02 -31.28 -11.28
C GLU A 115 3.59 -31.04 -10.77
N THR A 116 3.42 -31.19 -9.46
CA THR A 116 2.23 -30.79 -8.71
C THR A 116 2.38 -29.32 -8.34
N VAL A 117 1.38 -28.52 -8.68
CA VAL A 117 1.29 -27.10 -8.30
C VAL A 117 0.06 -26.90 -7.44
N GLY A 118 0.25 -26.40 -6.22
CA GLY A 118 -0.85 -25.94 -5.36
C GLY A 118 -1.34 -24.58 -5.82
N TYR A 119 -2.66 -24.35 -5.74
CA TYR A 119 -3.26 -23.03 -5.98
C TYR A 119 -4.16 -22.60 -4.83
N LEU A 120 -4.16 -21.29 -4.57
CA LEU A 120 -5.12 -20.59 -3.71
C LEU A 120 -5.79 -19.50 -4.55
N ALA A 121 -7.11 -19.61 -4.73
CA ALA A 121 -7.96 -18.56 -5.24
C ALA A 121 -8.75 -17.92 -4.08
N ILE A 122 -8.75 -16.59 -3.97
CA ILE A 122 -9.39 -15.85 -2.90
C ILE A 122 -10.15 -14.63 -3.43
N ASP A 123 -11.41 -14.49 -3.03
CA ASP A 123 -12.24 -13.31 -3.22
C ASP A 123 -12.60 -12.74 -1.84
N ALA A 124 -11.94 -11.65 -1.45
CA ALA A 124 -12.08 -11.00 -0.15
C ALA A 124 -12.06 -9.47 -0.32
N PRO A 125 -13.13 -8.84 -0.85
CA PRO A 125 -13.03 -7.44 -1.23
C PRO A 125 -12.73 -6.51 -0.05
N HIS A 126 -13.21 -6.80 1.17
CA HIS A 126 -13.05 -5.92 2.34
C HIS A 126 -13.03 -6.67 3.69
N ALA A 127 -12.58 -7.93 3.71
CA ALA A 127 -12.78 -8.81 4.87
C ALA A 127 -11.49 -9.45 5.38
N VAL A 128 -11.43 -9.67 6.70
CA VAL A 128 -10.36 -10.44 7.34
C VAL A 128 -10.50 -11.91 6.95
N TRP A 129 -9.41 -12.48 6.41
CA TRP A 129 -9.32 -13.89 6.08
C TRP A 129 -8.46 -14.66 7.10
N MET A 130 -8.88 -15.88 7.44
CA MET A 130 -8.23 -16.76 8.44
C MET A 130 -8.23 -16.24 9.88
N GLY A 131 -9.40 -15.84 10.39
CA GLY A 131 -9.60 -15.54 11.81
C GLY A 131 -9.38 -14.06 12.13
N GLU A 132 -8.53 -13.77 13.11
CA GLU A 132 -8.25 -12.40 13.59
C GLU A 132 -7.00 -11.77 12.95
N THR A 133 -6.29 -12.48 12.08
CA THR A 133 -5.04 -11.97 11.49
C THR A 133 -5.38 -10.91 10.43
N PRO A 134 -4.95 -9.65 10.60
CA PRO A 134 -5.21 -8.59 9.61
C PRO A 134 -4.73 -9.02 8.22
N SER A 135 -5.57 -8.84 7.20
CA SER A 135 -5.25 -9.27 5.84
C SER A 135 -5.70 -8.25 4.81
N GLN A 136 -4.91 -8.05 3.77
CA GLN A 136 -5.24 -7.16 2.65
C GLN A 136 -4.84 -7.78 1.32
N LEU A 137 -5.75 -7.71 0.34
CA LEU A 137 -5.46 -8.08 -1.04
C LEU A 137 -5.19 -6.84 -1.88
N GLN A 138 -4.14 -6.88 -2.69
CA GLN A 138 -3.83 -5.82 -3.65
C GLN A 138 -3.49 -6.40 -5.02
N LYS A 139 -3.83 -5.65 -6.06
CA LYS A 139 -3.38 -5.90 -7.42
C LYS A 139 -2.48 -4.74 -7.82
N ILE A 140 -1.25 -5.04 -8.21
CA ILE A 140 -0.27 -4.04 -8.63
C ILE A 140 0.26 -4.34 -10.02
N THR A 141 0.79 -3.31 -10.67
CA THR A 141 1.60 -3.47 -11.88
C THR A 141 3.08 -3.46 -11.48
N ALA A 142 3.86 -4.45 -11.91
CA ALA A 142 5.29 -4.53 -11.64
C ALA A 142 6.07 -4.97 -12.87
N SER A 143 7.33 -4.55 -12.97
CA SER A 143 8.31 -4.91 -14.00
C SER A 143 9.70 -4.89 -13.35
N SER A 144 10.79 -4.73 -14.10
CA SER A 144 12.16 -4.57 -13.56
C SER A 144 12.37 -3.41 -12.57
N LEU A 145 11.56 -2.35 -12.62
CA LEU A 145 11.50 -1.32 -11.57
C LEU A 145 10.61 -1.78 -10.41
N PHE A 146 11.01 -1.43 -9.18
CA PHE A 146 10.23 -1.71 -7.99
C PHE A 146 8.89 -0.96 -8.01
N SER A 147 7.86 -1.66 -7.56
CA SER A 147 6.51 -1.15 -7.34
C SER A 147 6.16 -1.28 -5.85
N PRO A 148 5.67 -0.22 -5.19
CA PRO A 148 5.29 -0.27 -3.79
C PRO A 148 4.01 -1.08 -3.57
N VAL A 149 3.98 -1.86 -2.50
CA VAL A 149 2.80 -2.57 -2.00
C VAL A 149 2.85 -2.63 -0.49
N LEU A 150 1.89 -1.96 0.17
CA LEU A 150 1.99 -1.65 1.60
C LEU A 150 3.39 -1.07 1.86
N SER A 151 4.09 -1.56 2.88
CA SER A 151 5.43 -1.11 3.26
C SER A 151 6.58 -1.86 2.57
N SER A 152 6.27 -2.73 1.62
CA SER A 152 7.23 -3.53 0.86
C SER A 152 7.32 -3.08 -0.59
N LEU A 153 8.36 -3.52 -1.30
CA LEU A 153 8.46 -3.34 -2.75
C LEU A 153 8.52 -4.70 -3.47
N ILE A 154 7.92 -4.78 -4.65
CA ILE A 154 7.99 -5.94 -5.53
C ILE A 154 8.47 -5.51 -6.92
N LYS A 155 9.35 -6.31 -7.52
CA LYS A 155 9.71 -6.20 -8.95
C LYS A 155 9.60 -7.56 -9.64
N VAL A 156 9.48 -7.54 -10.96
CA VAL A 156 9.64 -8.70 -11.82
C VAL A 156 11.06 -8.69 -12.35
N GLU A 157 11.85 -9.69 -11.98
CA GLU A 157 13.21 -9.86 -12.46
C GLU A 157 13.24 -10.96 -13.53
N GLU A 158 13.65 -10.57 -14.72
CA GLU A 158 13.86 -11.47 -15.84
C GLU A 158 15.05 -12.41 -15.60
N GLU A 159 14.91 -13.62 -16.10
CA GLU A 159 15.97 -14.61 -16.22
C GLU A 159 17.00 -14.18 -17.30
N ARG A 160 18.27 -14.59 -17.21
CA ARG A 160 19.39 -14.06 -18.02
C ARG A 160 20.08 -15.08 -18.92
N SER A 161 19.50 -16.25 -19.12
CA SER A 161 20.20 -17.34 -19.83
C SER A 161 20.12 -17.17 -21.34
N GLY A 162 19.04 -16.56 -21.87
CA GLY A 162 18.92 -16.24 -23.29
C GLY A 162 19.65 -14.96 -23.69
N ASP A 163 19.75 -13.97 -22.79
CA ASP A 163 20.57 -12.78 -22.95
C ASP A 163 20.89 -12.10 -21.60
N ALA A 164 21.73 -11.07 -21.62
CA ALA A 164 22.17 -10.38 -20.41
C ALA A 164 21.18 -9.31 -19.89
N GLU A 165 20.05 -9.11 -20.56
CA GLU A 165 19.03 -8.13 -20.17
C GLU A 165 18.30 -8.61 -18.89
N VAL A 166 17.83 -7.65 -18.09
CA VAL A 166 17.04 -7.93 -16.87
C VAL A 166 15.74 -7.12 -16.85
N ALA A 167 15.47 -6.45 -17.96
CA ALA A 167 14.42 -5.48 -18.10
C ALA A 167 13.13 -6.16 -18.53
N HIS A 168 12.33 -6.53 -17.54
CA HIS A 168 11.00 -7.06 -17.80
C HIS A 168 9.97 -5.95 -18.07
N ILE A 169 9.02 -6.20 -18.97
CA ILE A 169 7.84 -5.35 -19.19
C ILE A 169 6.83 -5.47 -18.05
N ASP A 170 5.91 -4.50 -17.93
CA ASP A 170 4.84 -4.50 -16.93
C ASP A 170 4.04 -5.81 -16.94
N GLU A 171 3.82 -6.36 -15.74
CA GLU A 171 2.98 -7.51 -15.43
C GLU A 171 1.99 -7.17 -14.31
N THR A 172 0.87 -7.87 -14.27
CA THR A 172 -0.14 -7.83 -13.21
C THR A 172 0.24 -8.80 -12.11
N ILE A 173 0.44 -8.29 -10.89
CA ILE A 173 0.78 -9.07 -9.71
C ILE A 173 -0.38 -9.03 -8.73
N ASN A 174 -0.84 -10.21 -8.31
CA ASN A 174 -1.71 -10.36 -7.16
C ASN A 174 -0.86 -10.43 -5.90
N VAL A 175 -1.25 -9.69 -4.86
CA VAL A 175 -0.56 -9.64 -3.57
C VAL A 175 -1.55 -9.92 -2.45
N LEU A 176 -1.18 -10.80 -1.53
CA LEU A 176 -1.86 -11.02 -0.26
C LEU A 176 -0.90 -10.63 0.86
N ALA A 177 -1.30 -9.62 1.63
CA ALA A 177 -0.72 -9.36 2.94
C ALA A 177 -1.54 -10.09 4.00
N LEU A 178 -0.84 -10.80 4.88
CA LEU A 178 -1.44 -11.54 5.99
C LEU A 178 -0.56 -11.33 7.23
N GLY A 179 -1.01 -10.46 8.12
CA GLY A 179 -0.18 -9.91 9.19
C GLY A 179 1.07 -9.25 8.60
N ASP A 180 2.23 -9.65 9.10
CA ASP A 180 3.53 -9.16 8.67
C ASP A 180 4.11 -9.90 7.44
N LYS A 181 3.34 -10.79 6.80
CA LYS A 181 3.79 -11.60 5.66
C LYS A 181 3.18 -11.13 4.35
N ILE A 182 3.96 -11.24 3.27
CA ILE A 182 3.56 -10.92 1.90
C ILE A 182 3.65 -12.18 1.03
N PHE A 183 2.60 -12.45 0.27
CA PHE A 183 2.53 -13.46 -0.78
C PHE A 183 2.24 -12.75 -2.10
N ALA A 184 2.92 -13.12 -3.17
CA ALA A 184 2.73 -12.49 -4.47
C ALA A 184 2.78 -13.50 -5.61
N GLN A 185 1.97 -13.27 -6.64
CA GLN A 185 1.91 -14.10 -7.82
C GLN A 185 1.78 -13.24 -9.07
N ASN A 186 2.65 -13.49 -10.05
CA ASN A 186 2.47 -12.97 -11.39
C ASN A 186 1.30 -13.69 -12.08
N VAL A 187 0.26 -12.93 -12.44
CA VAL A 187 -0.99 -13.43 -13.04
C VAL A 187 -1.22 -12.90 -14.45
N SER A 188 -0.16 -12.44 -15.11
CA SER A 188 -0.15 -12.16 -16.54
C SER A 188 1.13 -12.67 -17.22
N ASN A 189 1.13 -12.57 -18.55
CA ASN A 189 2.23 -13.01 -19.40
C ASN A 189 2.43 -12.06 -20.57
N PHE A 190 2.60 -10.77 -20.26
CA PHE A 190 2.89 -9.74 -21.24
C PHE A 190 4.35 -9.82 -21.71
N GLY A 191 5.29 -10.08 -20.81
CA GLY A 191 6.66 -10.52 -21.11
C GLY A 191 6.69 -12.03 -21.24
N ALA A 192 7.25 -12.55 -22.33
CA ALA A 192 7.30 -13.98 -22.59
C ALA A 192 8.43 -14.67 -21.82
N ASP A 193 9.45 -13.92 -21.44
CA ASP A 193 10.65 -14.47 -20.83
C ASP A 193 10.38 -15.02 -19.43
N PRO A 194 11.09 -16.08 -19.03
CA PRO A 194 11.04 -16.57 -17.67
C PRO A 194 11.42 -15.47 -16.69
N CYS A 195 10.70 -15.39 -15.57
CA CYS A 195 10.92 -14.36 -14.58
C CYS A 195 10.58 -14.85 -13.18
N ALA A 196 11.17 -14.18 -12.20
CA ALA A 196 10.88 -14.38 -10.78
C ALA A 196 10.46 -13.05 -10.16
N LEU A 197 9.56 -13.13 -9.17
CA LEU A 197 9.27 -11.98 -8.33
C LEU A 197 10.39 -11.79 -7.32
N ARG A 198 10.82 -10.53 -7.15
CA ARG A 198 11.74 -10.14 -6.07
C ARG A 198 11.02 -9.23 -5.11
N TYR A 199 11.28 -9.45 -3.84
CA TYR A 199 10.71 -8.74 -2.71
C TYR A 199 11.79 -7.94 -2.01
N MET A 200 11.50 -6.69 -1.66
CA MET A 200 12.30 -5.92 -0.73
C MET A 200 11.49 -5.63 0.53
N ALA A 201 11.97 -6.15 1.65
CA ALA A 201 11.35 -6.00 2.96
C ALA A 201 11.26 -4.53 3.39
N PRO A 202 10.31 -4.19 4.27
CA PRO A 202 10.22 -2.88 4.91
C PRO A 202 11.52 -2.48 5.64
N GLU A 203 11.61 -1.20 5.98
CA GLU A 203 12.59 -0.71 6.94
C GLU A 203 12.38 -1.44 8.29
N HIS A 204 13.42 -1.87 9.03
CA HIS A 204 13.26 -2.60 10.31
C HIS A 204 13.93 -1.96 11.52
N THR A 205 14.71 -0.89 11.37
CA THR A 205 15.55 -0.32 12.43
C THR A 205 14.84 0.75 13.27
N ALA A 206 13.98 1.57 12.65
CA ALA A 206 13.16 2.55 13.37
C ALA A 206 11.79 1.93 13.70
N GLN A 207 11.09 2.41 14.74
CA GLN A 207 9.68 2.06 14.95
C GLN A 207 8.80 2.96 14.06
N VAL A 208 9.02 2.84 12.75
CA VAL A 208 8.40 3.62 11.68
C VAL A 208 8.13 2.70 10.49
N GLU A 209 6.98 2.83 9.87
CA GLU A 209 6.59 2.07 8.68
C GLU A 209 5.82 3.00 7.76
N TRP A 210 6.09 2.96 6.45
CA TRP A 210 5.33 3.72 5.47
C TRP A 210 4.95 2.82 4.32
N GLY A 211 3.81 3.10 3.67
CA GLY A 211 3.37 2.27 2.58
C GLY A 211 2.22 2.80 1.72
N THR A 212 1.96 2.10 0.64
CA THR A 212 0.90 2.43 -0.34
C THR A 212 -0.28 1.48 -0.20
N ILE A 213 -1.49 2.03 -0.21
CA ILE A 213 -2.74 1.29 -0.18
C ILE A 213 -3.50 1.58 -1.46
N ASN A 214 -3.76 0.53 -2.24
CA ASN A 214 -4.53 0.61 -3.48
C ASN A 214 -5.99 0.17 -3.25
N ASN A 215 -6.89 0.65 -4.11
CA ASN A 215 -8.30 0.26 -4.17
C ASN A 215 -9.11 0.55 -2.89
N ILE A 216 -8.89 1.72 -2.28
CA ILE A 216 -9.74 2.21 -1.21
C ILE A 216 -11.04 2.79 -1.79
N ASP A 217 -12.17 2.45 -1.18
CA ASP A 217 -13.50 2.96 -1.49
C ASP A 217 -14.26 3.33 -0.20
N HIS A 218 -15.59 3.39 -0.25
CA HIS A 218 -16.43 3.68 0.92
C HIS A 218 -16.49 2.56 1.97
N ASN A 219 -15.98 1.37 1.66
CA ASN A 219 -15.92 0.24 2.57
C ASN A 219 -14.64 0.28 3.41
N TRP A 220 -14.76 -0.16 4.66
CA TRP A 220 -13.61 -0.28 5.56
C TRP A 220 -12.66 -1.36 5.07
N SER A 221 -11.39 -0.99 4.90
CA SER A 221 -10.29 -1.89 4.56
C SER A 221 -9.32 -1.98 5.73
N ILE A 222 -8.93 -3.21 6.09
CA ILE A 222 -7.96 -3.45 7.16
C ILE A 222 -6.56 -3.45 6.55
N ILE A 223 -5.68 -2.63 7.11
CA ILE A 223 -4.31 -2.48 6.67
C ILE A 223 -3.41 -3.17 7.70
N PRO A 224 -2.82 -4.34 7.36
CA PRO A 224 -1.83 -4.97 8.22
C PRO A 224 -0.53 -4.16 8.25
N LEU A 225 0.10 -4.12 9.42
CA LEU A 225 1.43 -3.59 9.62
C LEU A 225 2.45 -4.72 9.66
N THR A 226 3.64 -4.45 9.15
CA THR A 226 4.77 -5.40 9.18
C THR A 226 5.55 -5.33 10.50
N LYS A 227 5.31 -4.28 11.29
CA LYS A 227 5.82 -4.12 12.66
C LYS A 227 4.68 -4.17 13.68
N SER A 228 5.07 -4.33 14.93
CA SER A 228 4.18 -4.14 16.07
C SER A 228 4.58 -2.93 16.90
N TYR A 229 3.59 -2.12 17.25
CA TYR A 229 3.68 -0.83 17.94
C TYR A 229 3.00 -0.93 19.31
N SER A 230 3.52 -0.22 20.31
CA SER A 230 2.85 -0.12 21.63
C SER A 230 1.84 1.02 21.65
N ASP A 231 2.21 2.16 21.06
CA ASP A 231 1.38 3.36 20.88
C ASP A 231 1.50 3.88 19.43
N PRO A 232 0.81 3.24 18.47
CA PRO A 232 0.89 3.58 17.06
C PRO A 232 0.24 4.94 16.75
N VAL A 233 1.00 5.81 16.09
CA VAL A 233 0.52 7.05 15.48
C VAL A 233 0.49 6.86 13.98
N VAL A 234 -0.70 6.93 13.38
CA VAL A 234 -0.91 6.67 11.94
C VAL A 234 -1.41 7.93 11.25
N VAL A 235 -0.79 8.32 10.15
CA VAL A 235 -1.28 9.38 9.25
C VAL A 235 -1.45 8.83 7.84
N VAL A 236 -2.49 9.28 7.13
CA VAL A 236 -2.85 8.78 5.79
C VAL A 236 -3.15 9.96 4.85
N GLY A 237 -2.58 9.94 3.66
CA GLY A 237 -2.82 10.91 2.58
C GLY A 237 -1.59 11.20 1.73
N PRO A 238 -1.69 12.05 0.70
CA PRO A 238 -2.94 12.54 0.10
C PRO A 238 -3.70 11.39 -0.59
N VAL A 239 -4.93 11.68 -1.01
CA VAL A 239 -5.75 10.74 -1.78
C VAL A 239 -5.61 11.01 -3.27
N SER A 240 -5.57 9.96 -4.09
CA SER A 240 -5.62 10.11 -5.55
C SER A 240 -6.90 10.80 -5.98
N ASN A 241 -6.92 11.35 -7.19
CA ASN A 241 -8.09 12.00 -7.76
C ASN A 241 -8.77 11.11 -8.83
N ASN A 242 -9.03 9.84 -8.51
CA ASN A 242 -9.61 8.91 -9.48
C ASN A 242 -11.14 9.06 -9.58
N GLY A 243 -11.82 9.29 -8.45
CA GLY A 243 -13.23 9.62 -8.39
C GLY A 243 -13.48 11.13 -8.44
N ALA A 244 -14.65 11.53 -8.94
CA ALA A 244 -15.06 12.93 -9.04
C ALA A 244 -15.62 13.47 -7.71
N ASP A 245 -16.19 12.60 -6.88
CA ASP A 245 -16.88 12.95 -5.65
C ASP A 245 -15.87 13.24 -4.52
N PRO A 246 -15.86 14.47 -3.97
CA PRO A 246 -14.93 14.85 -2.92
C PRO A 246 -15.28 14.18 -1.59
N GLY A 247 -14.25 13.88 -0.82
CA GLY A 247 -14.37 13.16 0.43
C GLY A 247 -13.08 13.16 1.21
N VAL A 248 -13.10 12.43 2.31
CA VAL A 248 -12.04 12.40 3.30
C VAL A 248 -11.62 10.97 3.59
N ILE A 249 -10.37 10.81 4.03
CA ILE A 249 -9.94 9.55 4.63
C ILE A 249 -10.46 9.48 6.06
N ARG A 250 -11.11 8.36 6.37
CA ARG A 250 -11.57 8.01 7.70
C ARG A 250 -10.74 6.85 8.20
N MET A 251 -10.37 6.89 9.47
CA MET A 251 -9.58 5.86 10.12
C MET A 251 -10.22 5.44 11.44
N ARG A 252 -10.10 4.16 11.78
CA ARG A 252 -10.52 3.60 13.07
C ARG A 252 -9.74 2.34 13.39
N ASN A 253 -10.03 1.77 14.57
CA ASN A 253 -9.50 0.48 14.99
C ASN A 253 -7.97 0.39 14.82
N VAL A 254 -7.25 1.45 15.18
CA VAL A 254 -5.79 1.43 15.21
C VAL A 254 -5.37 0.51 16.37
N THR A 255 -4.69 -0.58 16.02
CA THR A 255 -4.16 -1.58 16.94
C THR A 255 -2.64 -1.58 16.86
N SER A 256 -2.00 -2.41 17.69
CA SER A 256 -0.54 -2.60 17.65
C SER A 256 0.00 -3.07 16.30
N ASN A 257 -0.81 -3.64 15.40
CA ASN A 257 -0.33 -4.25 14.15
C ASN A 257 -1.28 -4.06 12.96
N SER A 258 -2.29 -3.20 13.07
CA SER A 258 -3.20 -2.87 11.97
C SER A 258 -3.94 -1.57 12.21
N PHE A 259 -4.56 -1.04 11.16
CA PHE A 259 -5.60 -0.02 11.27
C PHE A 259 -6.65 -0.23 10.19
N GLU A 260 -7.83 0.37 10.36
CA GLU A 260 -8.87 0.38 9.33
C GLU A 260 -8.96 1.74 8.66
N VAL A 261 -9.12 1.75 7.34
CA VAL A 261 -9.24 2.97 6.53
C VAL A 261 -10.38 2.87 5.53
N ALA A 262 -11.05 3.99 5.25
CA ALA A 262 -12.05 4.12 4.20
C ALA A 262 -12.01 5.53 3.58
N TYR A 263 -12.47 5.67 2.34
CA TYR A 263 -12.74 6.96 1.72
C TYR A 263 -14.22 7.29 1.81
N HIS A 264 -14.58 8.30 2.59
CA HIS A 264 -15.98 8.71 2.76
C HIS A 264 -16.20 10.10 2.17
N GLU A 265 -17.18 10.19 1.29
CA GLU A 265 -17.66 11.45 0.73
C GLU A 265 -18.12 12.42 1.83
N TRP A 266 -18.04 13.71 1.54
CA TRP A 266 -18.60 14.75 2.42
C TRP A 266 -20.10 14.53 2.67
N ASN A 267 -20.62 15.03 3.80
CA ASN A 267 -21.97 14.70 4.26
C ASN A 267 -23.09 15.18 3.32
N TYR A 268 -22.83 16.13 2.41
CA TYR A 268 -23.80 16.60 1.43
C TYR A 268 -23.96 15.67 0.21
N LEU A 269 -23.13 14.62 0.09
CA LEU A 269 -23.18 13.62 -0.98
C LEU A 269 -23.92 12.35 -0.53
N ASP A 270 -24.01 11.34 -1.40
CA ASP A 270 -24.79 10.13 -1.14
C ASP A 270 -24.04 9.06 -0.33
N GLY A 271 -22.73 9.22 -0.15
CA GLY A 271 -21.86 8.34 0.62
C GLY A 271 -21.36 7.12 -0.15
N ASN A 272 -21.72 6.98 -1.43
CA ASN A 272 -21.35 5.85 -2.26
C ASN A 272 -20.22 6.23 -3.23
N HIS A 273 -18.98 6.02 -2.79
CA HIS A 273 -17.81 6.18 -3.63
C HIS A 273 -17.36 4.84 -4.21
N GLY A 274 -17.62 4.60 -5.51
CA GLY A 274 -17.26 3.33 -6.17
C GLY A 274 -15.93 3.37 -6.95
N ALA A 275 -15.32 4.54 -7.12
CA ALA A 275 -14.04 4.68 -7.80
C ALA A 275 -12.89 4.29 -6.86
N PRO A 276 -12.03 3.32 -7.22
CA PRO A 276 -10.91 2.94 -6.37
C PRO A 276 -9.89 4.07 -6.26
N GLU A 277 -9.63 4.52 -5.03
CA GLU A 277 -8.58 5.49 -4.72
C GLU A 277 -7.31 4.78 -4.22
N THR A 278 -6.19 5.47 -4.36
CA THR A 278 -4.89 5.10 -3.82
C THR A 278 -4.48 6.15 -2.79
N VAL A 279 -3.95 5.68 -1.67
CA VAL A 279 -3.48 6.51 -0.56
C VAL A 279 -2.14 6.01 -0.05
N PHE A 280 -1.48 6.84 0.75
CA PHE A 280 -0.21 6.55 1.39
C PHE A 280 -0.35 6.68 2.88
N TYR A 281 0.35 5.85 3.65
CA TYR A 281 0.33 5.92 5.10
C TYR A 281 1.75 5.97 5.67
N LEU A 282 1.86 6.57 6.85
CA LEU A 282 3.03 6.50 7.71
C LEU A 282 2.55 6.17 9.13
N VAL A 283 3.16 5.15 9.72
CA VAL A 283 3.00 4.76 11.12
C VAL A 283 4.30 5.01 11.84
N ALA A 284 4.23 5.59 13.03
CA ALA A 284 5.35 5.69 13.94
C ALA A 284 4.90 5.38 15.37
N GLU A 285 5.78 4.79 16.17
CA GLU A 285 5.60 4.75 17.63
C GLU A 285 5.59 6.17 18.20
N ALA A 286 4.65 6.48 19.07
CA ALA A 286 4.57 7.75 19.77
C ALA A 286 5.88 8.08 20.50
N GLY A 287 6.26 9.36 20.47
CA GLY A 287 7.54 9.85 21.01
C GLY A 287 8.52 10.26 19.92
N SER A 288 9.80 10.32 20.29
CA SER A 288 10.87 10.80 19.42
C SER A 288 11.74 9.64 18.92
N GLN A 289 12.02 9.65 17.62
CA GLN A 289 12.82 8.65 16.92
C GLN A 289 13.82 9.33 15.97
N THR A 290 14.76 8.56 15.45
CA THR A 290 15.68 9.01 14.41
C THR A 290 15.59 8.08 13.22
N LEU A 291 15.40 8.66 12.04
CA LEU A 291 15.34 7.98 10.75
C LEU A 291 16.57 8.38 9.94
N ASP A 292 17.66 7.61 10.10
CA ASP A 292 18.97 7.85 9.46
C ASP A 292 19.48 9.31 9.57
N GLY A 293 19.31 9.90 10.76
CA GLY A 293 19.75 11.26 11.07
C GLY A 293 18.64 12.32 10.99
N LEU A 294 17.49 12.02 10.40
CA LEU A 294 16.30 12.87 10.52
C LEU A 294 15.61 12.62 11.85
N THR A 295 15.33 13.67 12.61
CA THR A 295 14.50 13.58 13.81
C THR A 295 13.04 13.40 13.38
N LEU A 296 12.39 12.40 13.94
CA LEU A 296 10.95 12.17 13.80
C LEU A 296 10.32 12.27 15.19
N GLN A 297 9.20 12.98 15.32
CA GLN A 297 8.42 13.02 16.55
C GLN A 297 6.95 12.79 16.22
N ALA A 298 6.32 11.86 16.94
CA ALA A 298 4.94 11.47 16.73
C ALA A 298 4.13 11.58 18.03
N GLY A 299 2.85 11.91 17.90
CA GLY A 299 1.94 11.94 19.03
C GLY A 299 0.48 12.05 18.63
N THR A 300 -0.38 12.07 19.63
CA THR A 300 -1.83 12.18 19.47
C THR A 300 -2.39 13.26 20.40
N LEU A 301 -3.58 13.74 20.08
CA LEU A 301 -4.37 14.58 20.98
C LEU A 301 -5.86 14.42 20.69
N ASP A 302 -6.69 14.47 21.73
CA ASP A 302 -8.14 14.53 21.58
C ASP A 302 -8.60 15.99 21.54
N THR A 303 -9.49 16.34 20.61
CA THR A 303 -10.02 17.70 20.52
C THR A 303 -11.45 17.74 20.00
N THR A 304 -12.18 18.79 20.38
CA THR A 304 -13.48 19.19 19.81
C THR A 304 -13.38 20.49 19.02
N LYS A 305 -12.17 21.04 18.84
CA LYS A 305 -11.97 22.35 18.22
C LYS A 305 -12.18 22.26 16.71
N LEU A 306 -12.90 23.25 16.19
CA LEU A 306 -13.25 23.35 14.78
C LEU A 306 -12.71 24.66 14.17
N LEU A 307 -12.21 24.57 12.94
CA LEU A 307 -11.75 25.73 12.17
C LEU A 307 -12.89 26.73 11.91
N ASN A 308 -14.11 26.23 11.64
CA ASN A 308 -15.31 27.05 11.41
C ASN A 308 -15.66 27.91 12.65
N ALA A 309 -15.20 27.51 13.85
CA ALA A 309 -15.33 28.27 15.09
C ALA A 309 -14.07 29.10 15.43
N ALA A 310 -13.10 29.17 14.52
CA ALA A 310 -11.78 29.80 14.69
C ALA A 310 -10.99 29.26 15.90
N GLN A 311 -11.14 27.98 16.21
CA GLN A 311 -10.49 27.33 17.34
C GLN A 311 -9.29 26.50 16.88
N TRP A 312 -8.20 26.55 17.65
CA TRP A 312 -6.98 25.80 17.36
C TRP A 312 -6.43 25.16 18.64
N GLU A 313 -5.92 23.94 18.51
CA GLU A 313 -4.99 23.36 19.46
C GLU A 313 -3.58 23.86 19.18
N THR A 314 -2.76 23.97 20.21
CA THR A 314 -1.33 24.25 20.08
C THR A 314 -0.57 23.04 20.58
N VAL A 315 0.21 22.42 19.69
CA VAL A 315 1.05 21.28 19.98
C VAL A 315 2.49 21.76 20.11
N THR A 316 3.13 21.44 21.23
CA THR A 316 4.56 21.70 21.44
C THR A 316 5.34 20.43 21.17
N PHE A 317 6.39 20.51 20.35
CA PHE A 317 7.27 19.37 20.12
C PHE A 317 8.04 19.04 21.41
N PRO A 318 8.14 17.75 21.79
CA PRO A 318 8.96 17.33 22.94
C PRO A 318 10.40 17.84 22.85
N THR A 319 10.97 17.84 21.65
CA THR A 319 12.28 18.41 21.34
C THR A 319 12.14 19.46 20.24
N THR A 320 12.72 20.63 20.43
CA THR A 320 12.74 21.69 19.39
C THR A 320 13.62 21.29 18.22
N TYR A 321 13.14 21.53 17.00
CA TYR A 321 13.91 21.33 15.78
C TYR A 321 14.89 22.49 15.50
N GLY A 322 15.90 22.22 14.66
CA GLY A 322 16.83 23.27 14.17
C GLY A 322 16.19 24.21 13.14
N ALA A 323 15.19 23.73 12.39
CA ALA A 323 14.36 24.46 11.44
C ALA A 323 12.91 23.94 11.53
N ALA A 324 11.94 24.64 10.95
CA ALA A 324 10.55 24.16 10.96
C ALA A 324 10.45 22.80 10.23
N PRO A 325 9.96 21.73 10.89
CA PRO A 325 9.86 20.39 10.30
C PRO A 325 8.71 20.31 9.30
N ALA A 326 8.60 19.20 8.58
CA ALA A 326 7.34 18.82 7.94
C ALA A 326 6.39 18.24 9.00
N VAL A 327 5.11 18.58 8.99
CA VAL A 327 4.09 18.01 9.89
C VAL A 327 2.99 17.34 9.07
N PHE A 328 2.74 16.06 9.34
CA PHE A 328 1.65 15.29 8.77
C PHE A 328 0.65 15.02 9.89
N ALA A 329 -0.63 15.32 9.68
CA ALA A 329 -1.66 15.10 10.68
C ALA A 329 -2.93 14.53 10.03
N GLY A 330 -3.66 13.74 10.80
CA GLY A 330 -4.90 13.11 10.35
C GLY A 330 -5.77 12.71 11.53
N VAL A 331 -7.07 12.55 11.27
CA VAL A 331 -8.02 12.06 12.28
C VAL A 331 -7.90 10.54 12.36
N MET A 332 -7.45 10.03 13.51
CA MET A 332 -7.16 8.60 13.72
C MET A 332 -8.28 7.81 14.41
N SER A 333 -9.38 8.49 14.72
CA SER A 333 -10.56 7.91 15.34
C SER A 333 -11.83 8.13 14.51
N TYR A 334 -12.85 7.36 14.86
CA TYR A 334 -14.21 7.47 14.32
C TYR A 334 -15.17 7.47 15.51
N THR A 335 -15.35 8.62 16.14
CA THR A 335 -16.22 8.81 17.30
C THR A 335 -17.53 9.46 16.87
N GLY A 336 -17.46 10.44 15.98
CA GLY A 336 -18.59 11.10 15.33
C GLY A 336 -18.86 10.51 13.96
N THR A 337 -20.10 10.60 13.49
CA THR A 337 -20.49 10.15 12.15
C THR A 337 -20.17 11.18 11.05
N ASP A 338 -19.97 12.43 11.45
CA ASP A 338 -19.65 13.53 10.55
C ASP A 338 -18.20 13.49 10.09
N LYS A 339 -17.96 13.96 8.86
CA LYS A 339 -16.64 13.90 8.23
C LYS A 339 -15.87 15.14 8.66
N VAL A 340 -14.66 14.89 9.14
CA VAL A 340 -13.71 15.91 9.57
C VAL A 340 -12.34 15.61 8.98
N ILE A 341 -11.63 16.67 8.62
CA ILE A 341 -10.20 16.64 8.29
C ILE A 341 -9.39 17.37 9.37
N ALA A 342 -8.09 17.07 9.46
CA ALA A 342 -7.17 17.87 10.26
C ALA A 342 -6.58 19.01 9.41
N ARG A 343 -6.57 20.24 9.93
CA ARG A 343 -5.89 21.39 9.32
C ARG A 343 -4.73 21.83 10.19
N LEU A 344 -3.64 22.25 9.56
CA LEU A 344 -2.42 22.72 10.21
C LEU A 344 -2.25 24.22 10.01
N ASN A 345 -1.60 24.87 10.96
CA ASN A 345 -1.15 26.25 10.83
C ASN A 345 0.06 26.50 11.74
N ASN A 346 0.79 27.60 11.49
CA ASN A 346 1.85 28.12 12.35
C ASN A 346 2.90 27.03 12.74
N VAL A 347 3.39 26.28 11.77
CA VAL A 347 4.48 25.31 11.98
C VAL A 347 5.79 26.06 12.24
N THR A 348 6.36 25.88 13.42
CA THR A 348 7.60 26.51 13.87
C THR A 348 8.61 25.44 14.31
N THR A 349 9.79 25.85 14.76
CA THR A 349 10.78 24.92 15.35
C THR A 349 10.32 24.30 16.67
N ALA A 350 9.38 24.92 17.38
CA ALA A 350 8.96 24.52 18.72
C ALA A 350 7.60 23.82 18.77
N GLY A 351 6.81 23.93 17.70
CA GLY A 351 5.46 23.39 17.68
C GLY A 351 4.67 23.86 16.48
N PHE A 352 3.39 23.51 16.47
CA PHE A 352 2.43 23.85 15.43
C PHE A 352 1.02 24.01 16.01
N GLN A 353 0.10 24.49 15.20
CA GLN A 353 -1.34 24.51 15.50
C GLN A 353 -2.08 23.49 14.66
N VAL A 354 -3.10 22.87 15.24
CA VAL A 354 -3.96 21.91 14.56
C VAL A 354 -5.41 22.06 15.00
N THR A 355 -6.34 21.80 14.09
CA THR A 355 -7.78 21.79 14.36
C THR A 355 -8.47 20.75 13.50
N MET A 356 -9.68 20.34 13.87
CA MET A 356 -10.58 19.66 12.96
C MET A 356 -11.30 20.67 12.07
N GLN A 357 -11.79 20.21 10.92
CA GLN A 357 -12.65 20.97 10.04
C GLN A 357 -13.70 20.06 9.39
N GLU A 358 -14.97 20.42 9.56
CA GLU A 358 -16.10 19.80 8.86
C GLU A 358 -16.37 20.51 7.52
N GLN A 359 -17.32 20.01 6.75
CA GLN A 359 -17.85 20.75 5.58
C GLN A 359 -18.36 22.15 5.99
N GLU A 360 -18.27 23.12 5.09
CA GLU A 360 -18.42 24.55 5.35
C GLU A 360 -19.82 24.92 5.85
N ALA A 361 -20.86 24.33 5.26
CA ALA A 361 -22.26 24.57 5.64
C ALA A 361 -22.62 24.02 7.04
N LYS A 362 -21.69 23.34 7.72
CA LYS A 362 -21.89 22.73 9.03
C LYS A 362 -21.13 23.50 10.11
N ASN A 363 -21.84 23.90 11.17
CA ASN A 363 -21.28 24.66 12.30
C ASN A 363 -22.07 24.41 13.61
N ASP A 364 -22.42 23.15 13.87
CA ASP A 364 -23.15 22.69 15.06
C ASP A 364 -22.24 22.02 16.10
N GLY A 365 -20.93 21.94 15.81
CA GLY A 365 -19.94 21.32 16.67
C GLY A 365 -19.71 19.85 16.32
N HIS A 366 -18.61 19.30 16.82
CA HIS A 366 -18.27 17.90 16.61
C HIS A 366 -17.91 17.24 17.94
N VAL A 367 -18.20 15.95 18.08
CA VAL A 367 -17.72 15.15 19.21
C VAL A 367 -16.18 15.10 19.19
N ALA A 368 -15.56 14.79 20.33
CA ALA A 368 -14.12 14.68 20.38
C ALA A 368 -13.62 13.59 19.43
N GLU A 369 -12.58 13.89 18.67
CA GLU A 369 -11.81 12.91 17.91
C GLU A 369 -10.34 13.00 18.29
N THR A 370 -9.63 11.88 18.14
CA THR A 370 -8.18 11.79 18.26
C THR A 370 -7.54 12.22 16.94
N ILE A 371 -6.75 13.28 16.99
CA ILE A 371 -5.84 13.68 15.91
C ILE A 371 -4.47 13.06 16.17
N SER A 372 -3.98 12.35 15.16
CA SER A 372 -2.59 11.90 15.05
C SER A 372 -1.73 12.97 14.39
N TRP A 373 -0.46 13.07 14.78
CA TRP A 373 0.52 13.89 14.09
C TRP A 373 1.89 13.24 14.09
N ILE A 374 2.60 13.37 12.97
CA ILE A 374 4.00 12.98 12.80
C ILE A 374 4.75 14.15 12.21
N SER A 375 5.83 14.56 12.87
CA SER A 375 6.73 15.62 12.41
C SER A 375 8.10 15.05 12.08
N ILE A 376 8.73 15.53 11.00
CA ILE A 376 10.02 15.00 10.52
C ILE A 376 10.92 16.16 10.07
N ASP A 377 12.21 16.09 10.41
CA ASP A 377 13.23 16.96 9.84
C ASP A 377 13.17 16.94 8.29
N LYS A 378 13.31 18.13 7.70
CA LYS A 378 13.44 18.26 6.23
C LYS A 378 14.84 17.86 5.80
N GLY A 379 14.97 17.12 4.71
CA GLY A 379 16.27 16.63 4.26
C GLY A 379 16.18 15.39 3.37
N THR A 380 17.34 14.80 3.08
CA THR A 380 17.45 13.55 2.29
C THR A 380 18.36 12.58 3.03
N VAL A 381 17.89 11.35 3.21
CA VAL A 381 18.62 10.26 3.88
C VAL A 381 18.40 8.94 3.16
N SER A 382 19.13 7.89 3.56
CA SER A 382 19.00 6.56 2.95
C SER A 382 18.83 5.51 4.04
N VAL A 383 17.61 5.00 4.20
CA VAL A 383 17.27 4.05 5.25
C VAL A 383 17.24 2.64 4.67
N ASN A 384 18.21 1.80 5.03
CA ASN A 384 18.33 0.41 4.54
C ASN A 384 18.28 0.29 3.01
N GLY A 385 18.94 1.21 2.30
CA GLY A 385 18.97 1.21 0.82
C GLY A 385 17.73 1.83 0.17
N ARG A 386 16.74 2.26 0.95
CA ARG A 386 15.61 3.08 0.48
C ARG A 386 15.92 4.55 0.63
N SER A 387 15.69 5.36 -0.39
CA SER A 387 15.91 6.80 -0.29
C SER A 387 14.68 7.48 0.31
N LEU A 388 14.90 8.48 1.15
CA LEU A 388 13.84 9.27 1.78
C LEU A 388 14.15 10.75 1.59
N ASN A 389 13.19 11.50 1.06
CA ASN A 389 13.28 12.94 0.87
C ASN A 389 12.08 13.63 1.51
N ILE A 390 12.35 14.54 2.44
CA ILE A 390 11.35 15.39 3.09
C ILE A 390 11.55 16.82 2.58
N MET A 391 10.59 17.35 1.82
CA MET A 391 10.69 18.63 1.12
C MET A 391 9.40 19.45 1.19
N ASP A 392 9.52 20.76 0.94
CA ASP A 392 8.36 21.64 0.78
C ASP A 392 8.08 21.89 -0.70
N THR A 393 6.81 22.14 -1.01
CA THR A 393 6.29 22.62 -2.28
C THR A 393 5.06 23.50 -2.01
N GLN A 394 4.36 23.91 -3.06
CA GLN A 394 3.10 24.63 -2.98
C GLN A 394 2.05 23.98 -3.87
N ALA A 395 0.78 24.09 -3.49
CA ALA A 395 -0.34 23.68 -4.29
C ALA A 395 -1.47 24.72 -4.22
N THR A 396 -2.31 24.75 -5.25
CA THR A 396 -3.52 25.58 -5.35
C THR A 396 -4.65 24.68 -5.85
N ASP A 397 -5.85 25.22 -6.02
CA ASP A 397 -7.00 24.58 -6.69
C ASP A 397 -6.70 23.94 -8.07
N THR A 398 -5.67 24.44 -8.76
CA THR A 398 -5.21 23.93 -10.06
C THR A 398 -4.12 22.87 -9.92
N ALA A 399 -4.37 21.69 -10.49
CA ALA A 399 -3.41 20.58 -10.56
C ALA A 399 -2.11 21.03 -11.24
N THR A 400 -1.01 20.99 -10.47
CA THR A 400 0.30 21.46 -10.92
C THR A 400 1.36 20.38 -10.68
N ALA A 401 2.19 20.13 -11.70
CA ALA A 401 3.27 19.16 -11.62
C ALA A 401 4.35 19.61 -10.62
N THR A 402 4.63 18.76 -9.64
CA THR A 402 5.72 18.84 -8.68
C THR A 402 6.73 17.75 -8.99
N THR A 403 8.02 18.09 -8.97
CA THR A 403 9.10 17.11 -9.16
C THR A 403 9.28 16.28 -7.89
N VAL A 404 9.35 14.95 -8.02
CA VAL A 404 9.67 14.03 -6.93
C VAL A 404 11.01 13.33 -7.22
N PRO A 405 11.95 13.25 -6.26
CA PRO A 405 13.29 12.74 -6.51
C PRO A 405 13.34 11.20 -6.45
N SER A 406 12.62 10.50 -7.34
CA SER A 406 12.65 9.04 -7.44
C SER A 406 13.13 8.56 -8.81
N THR A 407 14.00 7.54 -8.81
CA THR A 407 14.66 7.00 -10.01
C THR A 407 14.66 5.48 -10.10
N SER A 408 14.31 4.77 -9.03
CA SER A 408 14.35 3.31 -8.95
C SER A 408 12.96 2.67 -8.95
N CYS A 409 11.94 3.44 -8.60
CA CYS A 409 10.55 3.00 -8.55
C CYS A 409 9.73 3.49 -9.74
N ARG A 410 8.70 2.73 -10.08
CA ARG A 410 7.74 3.09 -11.14
C ARG A 410 6.86 4.27 -10.71
N THR A 411 6.37 4.16 -9.48
CA THR A 411 5.68 5.19 -8.71
C THR A 411 6.31 5.22 -7.32
N PRO A 412 6.84 6.37 -6.86
CA PRO A 412 7.35 6.46 -5.50
C PRO A 412 6.21 6.46 -4.49
N PHE A 413 6.56 6.21 -3.24
CA PHE A 413 5.70 6.58 -2.11
C PHE A 413 5.69 8.11 -1.98
N ILE A 414 4.50 8.71 -1.78
CA ILE A 414 4.37 10.12 -1.41
C ILE A 414 3.41 10.31 -0.24
N LEU A 415 3.85 10.90 0.87
CA LEU A 415 2.96 11.38 1.91
C LEU A 415 2.98 12.90 1.90
N GLY A 416 1.82 13.54 1.97
CA GLY A 416 1.68 14.97 1.74
C GLY A 416 0.67 15.60 2.68
N ALA A 417 0.98 16.79 3.17
CA ALA A 417 0.09 17.54 4.05
C ALA A 417 0.18 19.04 3.79
N ILE A 418 -0.99 19.70 3.82
CA ILE A 418 -1.10 21.16 3.82
C ILE A 418 -0.56 21.68 5.18
N GLN A 419 0.42 22.57 5.15
CA GLN A 419 1.09 23.12 6.36
C GLN A 419 0.46 24.43 6.86
N THR A 420 -0.40 25.03 6.03
CA THR A 420 -0.98 26.37 6.23
C THR A 420 -2.50 26.33 6.11
N ALA A 421 -3.13 27.41 6.57
CA ALA A 421 -4.57 27.66 6.43
C ALA A 421 -4.76 29.13 6.07
N PHE A 422 -4.26 29.52 4.89
CA PHE A 422 -4.39 30.87 4.35
C PHE A 422 -5.84 31.16 3.94
N GLU A 423 -6.58 30.13 3.54
CA GLU A 423 -8.02 30.15 3.34
C GLU A 423 -8.72 29.21 4.33
N ILE A 424 -9.94 29.59 4.74
CA ILE A 424 -10.68 28.89 5.78
C ILE A 424 -11.67 27.87 5.23
N ASP A 425 -11.82 27.79 3.91
CA ASP A 425 -12.76 26.88 3.29
C ASP A 425 -12.24 25.45 3.42
N PRO A 426 -13.10 24.45 3.69
CA PRO A 426 -12.65 23.10 3.91
C PRO A 426 -12.06 22.52 2.62
N SER A 427 -10.80 22.15 2.72
CA SER A 427 -10.04 21.72 1.56
C SER A 427 -9.05 20.62 1.93
N LEU A 428 -8.77 19.77 0.96
CA LEU A 428 -7.86 18.63 1.12
C LEU A 428 -6.84 18.59 -0.02
N LEU A 429 -5.64 18.08 0.29
CA LEU A 429 -4.63 17.81 -0.72
C LEU A 429 -5.01 16.54 -1.50
N ARG A 430 -5.11 16.67 -2.82
CA ARG A 430 -5.30 15.57 -3.77
C ARG A 430 -4.07 15.46 -4.66
N TYR A 431 -3.83 14.26 -5.18
CA TYR A 431 -2.81 14.05 -6.19
C TYR A 431 -3.37 13.34 -7.43
N GLN A 432 -2.71 13.53 -8.56
CA GLN A 432 -2.96 12.79 -9.80
C GLN A 432 -1.66 12.66 -10.61
N ALA A 433 -1.70 11.86 -11.69
CA ALA A 433 -0.58 11.68 -12.60
C ALA A 433 0.76 11.37 -11.89
N LEU A 434 0.72 10.56 -10.82
CA LEU A 434 1.93 10.12 -10.12
C LEU A 434 2.74 9.22 -11.04
N GLY A 435 3.91 9.72 -11.45
CA GLY A 435 4.91 8.98 -12.20
C GLY A 435 6.20 8.86 -11.40
N LYS A 436 7.24 8.40 -12.07
CA LYS A 436 8.56 8.15 -11.49
C LYS A 436 9.22 9.40 -10.89
N THR A 437 9.16 10.52 -11.61
CA THR A 437 9.86 11.77 -11.25
C THR A 437 8.94 12.96 -11.02
N SER A 438 7.62 12.78 -11.13
CA SER A 438 6.67 13.88 -10.91
C SER A 438 5.33 13.40 -10.37
N VAL A 439 4.63 14.29 -9.67
CA VAL A 439 3.24 14.14 -9.28
C VAL A 439 2.51 15.47 -9.50
N GLU A 440 1.26 15.45 -9.95
CA GLU A 440 0.42 16.64 -9.95
C GLU A 440 -0.31 16.75 -8.61
N LEU A 441 -0.16 17.88 -7.94
CA LEU A 441 -0.84 18.20 -6.68
C LEU A 441 -1.91 19.26 -6.92
N LYS A 442 -3.04 19.14 -6.23
CA LYS A 442 -4.07 20.18 -6.15
C LYS A 442 -4.70 20.22 -4.78
N ILE A 443 -5.19 21.38 -4.39
CA ILE A 443 -6.09 21.54 -3.27
C ILE A 443 -7.51 21.36 -3.82
N GLN A 444 -8.31 20.51 -3.19
CA GLN A 444 -9.72 20.34 -3.54
C GLN A 444 -10.56 20.89 -2.41
N GLU A 445 -11.26 21.99 -2.69
CA GLU A 445 -12.33 22.48 -1.84
C GLU A 445 -13.57 21.59 -1.88
N GLU A 446 -14.30 21.62 -0.79
CA GLU A 446 -15.63 21.05 -0.67
C GLU A 446 -16.70 22.06 -1.21
N LYS A 447 -17.97 21.67 -1.35
CA LYS A 447 -19.02 22.47 -2.04
C LYS A 447 -20.34 22.65 -1.27
N SER A 448 -20.32 22.51 0.04
CA SER A 448 -21.52 22.38 0.85
C SER A 448 -22.23 23.71 1.06
N ALA A 449 -21.48 24.82 1.18
CA ALA A 449 -22.07 26.15 1.30
C ALA A 449 -22.36 26.77 -0.08
N ASP A 450 -21.44 26.60 -1.04
CA ASP A 450 -21.65 27.04 -2.42
C ASP A 450 -20.82 26.22 -3.45
N PRO A 451 -21.03 26.41 -4.78
CA PRO A 451 -20.38 25.62 -5.82
C PRO A 451 -18.95 26.04 -6.22
N GLU A 452 -18.44 27.11 -5.63
CA GLU A 452 -17.09 27.65 -5.88
C GLU A 452 -16.01 26.60 -5.46
N MET A 453 -14.83 26.63 -6.08
CA MET A 453 -13.71 25.73 -5.76
C MET A 453 -12.32 26.41 -5.89
N THR A 454 -12.27 27.74 -5.95
CA THR A 454 -11.03 28.50 -6.07
C THR A 454 -10.42 28.65 -4.68
N HIS A 455 -9.37 27.89 -4.45
CA HIS A 455 -8.58 27.96 -3.22
C HIS A 455 -7.28 28.73 -3.44
N ALA A 456 -6.89 29.54 -2.46
CA ALA A 456 -5.57 30.16 -2.40
C ALA A 456 -4.43 29.12 -2.41
N THR A 457 -3.24 29.56 -2.84
CA THR A 457 -2.05 28.70 -2.74
C THR A 457 -1.69 28.42 -1.28
N GLU A 458 -1.49 27.16 -0.91
CA GLU A 458 -1.01 26.74 0.40
C GLU A 458 0.39 26.10 0.33
N ASP A 459 1.14 26.18 1.43
CA ASP A 459 2.40 25.49 1.58
C ASP A 459 2.15 24.00 1.89
N ILE A 460 2.84 23.11 1.17
CA ILE A 460 2.72 21.66 1.30
C ILE A 460 4.06 21.09 1.71
N SER A 461 4.08 20.18 2.68
CA SER A 461 5.25 19.31 2.89
C SER A 461 4.98 17.94 2.28
N LEU A 462 6.00 17.38 1.63
CA LEU A 462 6.01 16.05 1.02
C LEU A 462 7.12 15.20 1.63
N MET A 463 6.77 13.95 1.93
CA MET A 463 7.69 12.84 2.14
C MET A 463 7.66 11.98 0.88
N VAL A 464 8.79 11.88 0.18
CA VAL A 464 8.97 10.99 -0.98
C VAL A 464 9.90 9.87 -0.58
N ALA A 465 9.53 8.61 -0.84
CA ALA A 465 10.38 7.46 -0.58
C ALA A 465 10.40 6.46 -1.74
N GLU A 466 11.54 5.80 -1.94
CA GLU A 466 11.72 4.71 -2.90
C GLU A 466 12.61 3.59 -2.38
#